data_AF-A0A7Z9LCY4-F1
#
_entry.id   AF-A0A7Z9LCY4-F1
#
_cell.length_a   1.000
_cell.length_b   1.000
_cell.length_c   1.000
_cell.angle_alpha   90.00
_cell.angle_beta   90.00
_cell.angle_gamma   90.00
#
_symmetry.space_group_name_H-M   'P 1'
#
loop_
_entity.id
_entity.type
_entity.pdbx_description
1 polymer ?
#
loop_
_entity_poly.entity_id
_entity_poly.type
_entity_poly.pdbx_seq_one_letter_code
_entity_poly.pdbx_strand_id
1 'polypeptide(L)'
;MTEETQLPAGTFDWWCAVEAHTGAEEPPELDELPGETEVERVLAAVAVEEVGYRLRRAHEHLDAIDVDSLDGGARPVARLLRLRLSLRESETSVVAETEDLIAVLGSDQLATRARSRHLLGQALIRQNDFGGALAAFVEALEEVGEAPAHNWILDGIVQIYLGLGAWTEGRRTLQAVLERKEALGDALGVVISIGHLAMMETSLGKPRAGLIALDGVWERFADGLSDLSRLRLRTYQLYSALGAHGDGDCQPEEIDRRAADLDCELDRTRD
;
A
#
# COMPACT_ATOMS: atom_id res chain seq x y z
N MET A 1 -28.62 32.17 12.94
CA MET A 1 -27.61 32.11 11.87
C MET A 1 -26.36 31.56 12.51
N THR A 2 -26.29 30.24 12.58
CA THR A 2 -25.13 29.47 13.00
C THR A 2 -24.26 29.30 11.76
N GLU A 3 -23.02 29.78 11.81
CA GLU A 3 -22.04 29.58 10.75
C GLU A 3 -21.78 28.09 10.57
N GLU A 4 -22.25 27.53 9.45
CA GLU A 4 -21.85 26.23 8.94
C GLU A 4 -20.35 26.29 8.65
N THR A 5 -19.55 25.59 9.45
CA THR A 5 -18.16 25.29 9.14
C THR A 5 -18.16 24.21 8.05
N GLN A 6 -18.44 24.65 6.83
CA GLN A 6 -18.37 23.83 5.62
C GLN A 6 -16.88 23.73 5.23
N LEU A 7 -16.31 22.52 5.26
CA LEU A 7 -14.97 22.30 4.70
C LEU A 7 -14.98 22.77 3.23
N PRO A 8 -14.11 23.72 2.82
CA PRO A 8 -13.96 24.04 1.42
C PRO A 8 -13.31 22.82 0.73
N ALA A 9 -13.81 22.42 -0.45
CA ALA A 9 -13.18 21.40 -1.31
C ALA A 9 -12.64 20.17 -0.53
N GLY A 10 -13.57 19.37 -0.01
CA GLY A 10 -13.35 18.38 1.05
C GLY A 10 -12.45 17.19 0.70
N THR A 11 -11.96 16.52 1.77
CA THR A 11 -11.11 15.31 1.94
C THR A 11 -10.32 14.71 0.76
N PHE A 12 -10.80 14.74 -0.47
CA PHE A 12 -10.11 14.33 -1.69
C PHE A 12 -8.76 15.03 -1.88
N ASP A 13 -8.72 16.36 -1.91
CA ASP A 13 -7.48 17.11 -2.13
C ASP A 13 -6.49 16.89 -0.98
N TRP A 14 -7.01 16.81 0.25
CA TRP A 14 -6.23 16.47 1.42
C TRP A 14 -5.60 15.07 1.30
N TRP A 15 -6.37 14.05 0.93
CA TRP A 15 -5.84 12.70 0.73
C TRP A 15 -4.80 12.64 -0.40
N CYS A 16 -5.03 13.32 -1.52
CA CYS A 16 -4.05 13.40 -2.60
C CYS A 16 -2.73 14.04 -2.12
N ALA A 17 -2.81 15.10 -1.32
CA ALA A 17 -1.64 15.73 -0.72
C ALA A 17 -0.94 14.82 0.30
N VAL A 18 -1.69 14.07 1.11
CA VAL A 18 -1.12 13.08 2.05
C VAL A 18 -0.33 12.02 1.28
N GLU A 19 -0.89 11.50 0.19
CA GLU A 19 -0.30 10.42 -0.59
C GLU A 19 1.01 10.83 -1.27
N ALA A 20 1.16 12.10 -1.62
CA ALA A 20 2.42 12.64 -2.14
C ALA A 20 3.59 12.51 -1.15
N HIS A 21 3.32 12.34 0.15
CA HIS A 21 4.33 12.20 1.20
C HIS A 21 4.64 10.75 1.59
N THR A 22 3.87 9.78 1.08
CA THR A 22 3.96 8.36 1.52
C THR A 22 5.21 7.61 1.03
N GLY A 23 6.04 8.23 0.18
CA GLY A 23 7.28 7.66 -0.35
C GLY A 23 8.57 8.21 0.29
N ALA A 24 8.48 9.10 1.29
CA ALA A 24 9.66 9.73 1.88
C ALA A 24 10.43 8.79 2.82
N GLU A 25 11.76 8.73 2.64
CA GLU A 25 12.68 7.93 3.46
C GLU A 25 12.64 8.35 4.94
N GLU A 26 12.60 9.66 5.18
CA GLU A 26 12.38 10.26 6.49
C GLU A 26 10.93 10.77 6.59
N PRO A 27 10.29 10.64 7.78
CA PRO A 27 8.97 11.20 7.97
C PRO A 27 9.05 12.73 7.90
N PRO A 28 8.19 13.39 7.10
CA PRO A 28 8.15 14.85 7.02
C PRO A 28 7.82 15.47 8.38
N GLU A 29 8.22 16.72 8.59
CA GLU A 29 7.84 17.46 9.79
C GLU A 29 6.33 17.74 9.79
N LEU A 30 5.74 17.91 10.98
CA LEU A 30 4.28 18.02 11.11
C LEU A 30 3.73 19.25 10.37
N ASP A 31 4.50 20.33 10.28
CA ASP A 31 4.13 21.57 9.58
C ASP A 31 4.27 21.50 8.05
N GLU A 32 5.00 20.52 7.53
CA GLU A 32 5.10 20.23 6.10
C GLU A 32 3.89 19.42 5.59
N LEU A 33 3.17 18.76 6.50
CA LEU A 33 2.05 17.90 6.17
C LEU A 33 0.76 18.68 5.85
N PRO A 34 -0.12 18.13 4.98
CA PRO A 34 -1.35 18.80 4.58
C PRO A 34 -2.35 18.87 5.73
N GLY A 35 -3.00 20.03 5.87
CA GLY A 35 -4.04 20.29 6.86
C GLY A 35 -4.04 21.74 7.33
N GLU A 36 -5.22 22.34 7.45
CA GLU A 36 -5.35 23.70 8.00
C GLU A 36 -5.22 23.68 9.53
N THR A 37 -5.74 22.62 10.14
CA THR A 37 -5.71 22.39 11.58
C THR A 37 -4.57 21.46 12.00
N GLU A 38 -4.19 21.53 13.28
CA GLU A 38 -3.23 20.59 13.86
C GLU A 38 -3.72 19.14 13.77
N VAL A 39 -5.01 18.90 14.01
CA VAL A 39 -5.62 17.56 13.91
C VAL A 39 -5.46 16.99 12.50
N GLU A 40 -5.72 17.77 11.46
CA GLU A 40 -5.57 17.30 10.07
C GLU A 40 -4.11 16.95 9.75
N ARG A 41 -3.15 17.76 10.21
CA ARG A 41 -1.73 17.46 10.03
C ARG A 41 -1.30 16.22 10.79
N VAL A 42 -1.83 15.99 12.00
CA VAL A 42 -1.56 14.75 12.75
C VAL A 42 -2.17 13.54 12.04
N LEU A 43 -3.40 13.62 11.53
CA LEU A 43 -4.00 12.53 10.76
C LEU A 43 -3.21 12.24 9.46
N ALA A 44 -2.64 13.27 8.84
CA ALA A 44 -1.76 13.12 7.69
C ALA A 44 -0.47 12.39 8.09
N ALA A 45 0.12 12.74 9.25
CA ALA A 45 1.31 12.08 9.79
C ALA A 45 1.04 10.60 10.04
N VAL A 46 -0.06 10.26 10.70
CA VAL A 46 -0.48 8.87 10.95
C VAL A 46 -0.60 8.09 9.63
N ALA A 47 -1.20 8.69 8.60
CA ALA A 47 -1.34 8.03 7.29
C ALA A 47 0.01 7.78 6.60
N VAL A 48 0.92 8.77 6.62
CA VAL A 48 2.27 8.66 6.03
C VAL A 48 3.11 7.64 6.78
N GLU A 49 3.07 7.69 8.11
CA GLU A 49 3.81 6.77 8.98
C GLU A 49 3.30 5.34 8.88
N GLU A 50 1.98 5.12 8.77
CA GLU A 50 1.42 3.78 8.56
C GLU A 50 1.90 3.17 7.24
N VAL A 51 1.86 3.92 6.14
CA VAL A 51 2.38 3.43 4.84
C VAL A 51 3.87 3.15 4.91
N GLY A 52 4.62 3.98 5.64
CA GLY A 52 6.05 3.78 5.92
C GLY A 52 6.36 2.69 6.96
N TYR A 53 5.38 1.94 7.45
CA TYR A 53 5.53 0.92 8.51
C TYR A 53 6.12 1.45 9.84
N ARG A 54 5.97 2.74 10.13
CA ARG A 54 6.37 3.37 11.40
C ARG A 54 5.23 3.28 12.43
N LEU A 55 4.71 2.07 12.65
CA LEU A 55 3.44 1.81 13.34
C LEU A 55 3.39 2.37 14.77
N ARG A 56 4.49 2.27 15.53
CA ARG A 56 4.56 2.85 16.89
C ARG A 56 4.31 4.36 16.89
N ARG A 57 4.94 5.10 15.98
CA ARG A 57 4.75 6.56 15.88
C ARG A 57 3.33 6.90 15.43
N ALA A 58 2.80 6.13 14.48
CA ALA A 58 1.43 6.30 14.02
C ALA A 58 0.41 6.11 15.15
N HIS A 59 0.62 5.13 16.03
CA HIS A 59 -0.17 4.96 17.25
C HIS A 59 -0.01 6.11 18.23
N GLU A 60 1.22 6.53 18.53
CA GLU A 60 1.50 7.67 19.42
C GLU A 60 0.77 8.94 18.99
N HIS A 61 0.77 9.23 17.68
CA HIS A 61 0.03 10.35 17.11
C HIS A 61 -1.49 10.16 17.18
N LEU A 62 -2.00 8.96 16.88
CA LEU A 62 -3.45 8.72 16.85
C LEU A 62 -4.06 8.67 18.26
N ASP A 63 -3.34 8.14 19.24
CA ASP A 63 -3.76 8.05 20.65
C ASP A 63 -3.72 9.41 21.36
N ALA A 64 -2.92 10.36 20.83
CA ALA A 64 -2.92 11.75 21.29
C ALA A 64 -4.21 12.51 20.90
N ILE A 65 -5.02 11.96 19.98
CA ILE A 65 -6.27 12.56 19.54
C ILE A 65 -7.46 11.90 20.24
N ASP A 66 -8.31 12.72 20.86
CA ASP A 66 -9.65 12.27 21.29
C ASP A 66 -10.58 12.13 20.07
N VAL A 67 -10.57 10.95 19.45
CA VAL A 67 -11.32 10.63 18.23
C VAL A 67 -12.83 10.85 18.39
N ASP A 68 -13.38 10.61 19.58
CA ASP A 68 -14.82 10.74 19.83
C ASP A 68 -15.26 12.22 19.90
N SER A 69 -14.32 13.11 20.19
CA SER A 69 -14.53 14.57 20.18
C SER A 69 -14.41 15.20 18.78
N LEU A 70 -13.86 14.48 17.79
CA LEU A 70 -13.66 15.02 16.44
C LEU A 70 -14.99 15.20 15.70
N ASP A 71 -15.12 16.22 14.88
CA ASP A 71 -16.32 16.46 14.07
C ASP A 71 -16.02 16.44 12.56
N GLY A 72 -17.06 16.41 11.74
CA GLY A 72 -16.95 16.51 10.29
C GLY A 72 -16.13 15.39 9.64
N GLY A 73 -15.28 15.76 8.68
CA GLY A 73 -14.45 14.82 7.90
C GLY A 73 -13.31 14.16 8.68
N ALA A 74 -12.88 14.75 9.81
CA ALA A 74 -11.75 14.24 10.58
C ALA A 74 -12.06 12.93 11.33
N ARG A 75 -13.26 12.82 11.91
CA ARG A 75 -13.65 11.61 12.68
C ARG A 75 -13.61 10.33 11.83
N PRO A 76 -14.19 10.27 10.62
CA PRO A 76 -14.10 9.07 9.80
C PRO A 76 -12.69 8.75 9.31
N VAL A 77 -11.86 9.77 9.06
CA VAL A 77 -10.43 9.57 8.71
C VAL A 77 -9.67 8.93 9.87
N ALA A 78 -9.83 9.44 11.10
CA ALA A 78 -9.22 8.87 12.29
C ALA A 78 -9.66 7.41 12.52
N ARG A 79 -10.96 7.11 12.34
CA ARG A 79 -11.49 5.74 12.42
C ARG A 79 -10.87 4.82 11.35
N LEU A 80 -10.78 5.28 10.11
CA LEU A 80 -10.12 4.53 9.03
C LEU A 80 -8.66 4.23 9.36
N LEU A 81 -7.91 5.22 9.86
CA LEU A 81 -6.50 5.06 10.20
C LEU A 81 -6.30 4.05 11.34
N ARG A 82 -7.16 4.08 12.37
CA ARG A 82 -7.16 3.07 13.43
C ARG A 82 -7.36 1.65 12.86
N LEU A 83 -8.34 1.46 11.98
CA LEU A 83 -8.60 0.17 11.35
C LEU A 83 -7.44 -0.30 10.44
N ARG A 84 -6.78 0.64 9.73
CA ARG A 84 -5.57 0.34 8.94
C ARG A 84 -4.43 -0.17 9.82
N LEU A 85 -4.17 0.50 10.95
CA LEU A 85 -3.16 0.07 11.91
C LEU A 85 -3.46 -1.33 12.47
N SER A 86 -4.70 -1.56 12.93
CA SER A 86 -5.12 -2.88 13.43
C SER A 86 -4.95 -3.99 12.39
N LEU A 87 -5.26 -3.72 11.10
CA LEU A 87 -5.02 -4.69 10.03
C LEU A 87 -3.51 -4.94 9.82
N ARG A 88 -2.65 -3.92 9.88
CA ARG A 88 -1.20 -4.09 9.74
C ARG A 88 -0.61 -4.96 10.83
N GLU A 89 -1.06 -4.79 12.05
CA GLU A 89 -0.56 -5.52 13.22
C GLU A 89 -1.14 -6.92 13.33
N SER A 90 -2.11 -7.27 12.49
CA SER A 90 -2.77 -8.58 12.44
C SER A 90 -3.47 -8.96 13.75
N GLU A 91 -3.86 -7.96 14.55
CA GLU A 91 -4.39 -8.17 15.89
C GLU A 91 -5.83 -8.67 15.88
N THR A 92 -6.66 -8.27 14.90
CA THR A 92 -8.08 -8.65 14.80
C THR A 92 -8.57 -8.48 13.36
N SER A 93 -9.63 -9.21 12.98
CA SER A 93 -10.37 -8.94 11.74
C SER A 93 -11.04 -7.57 11.82
N VAL A 94 -10.85 -6.71 10.82
CA VAL A 94 -11.44 -5.37 10.76
C VAL A 94 -12.65 -5.27 9.82
N VAL A 95 -13.15 -6.40 9.30
CA VAL A 95 -14.18 -6.42 8.25
C VAL A 95 -15.47 -5.72 8.70
N ALA A 96 -16.05 -6.13 9.83
CA ALA A 96 -17.33 -5.59 10.30
C ALA A 96 -17.22 -4.09 10.61
N GLU A 97 -16.16 -3.69 11.30
CA GLU A 97 -15.92 -2.29 11.65
C GLU A 97 -15.66 -1.41 10.42
N THR A 98 -15.06 -1.98 9.38
CA THR A 98 -14.84 -1.29 8.10
C THR A 98 -16.15 -1.15 7.33
N GLU A 99 -17.00 -2.18 7.30
CA GLU A 99 -18.35 -2.12 6.72
C GLU A 99 -19.22 -1.06 7.43
N ASP A 100 -19.20 -1.03 8.76
CA ASP A 100 -19.89 -0.03 9.57
C ASP A 100 -19.40 1.39 9.26
N LEU A 101 -18.08 1.57 9.07
CA LEU A 101 -17.52 2.85 8.65
C LEU A 101 -17.99 3.24 7.25
N ILE A 102 -17.97 2.32 6.28
CA ILE A 102 -18.44 2.59 4.91
C ILE A 102 -19.91 3.01 4.91
N ALA A 103 -20.75 2.36 5.72
CA ALA A 103 -22.19 2.61 5.78
C ALA A 103 -22.55 4.03 6.26
N VAL A 104 -21.70 4.66 7.07
CA VAL A 104 -21.93 6.03 7.58
C VAL A 104 -21.26 7.13 6.73
N LEU A 105 -20.43 6.77 5.75
CA LEU A 105 -19.72 7.73 4.90
C LEU A 105 -20.62 8.24 3.76
N GLY A 106 -20.87 9.56 3.76
CA GLY A 106 -21.72 10.25 2.79
C GLY A 106 -21.07 10.47 1.41
N SER A 107 -21.84 11.06 0.49
CA SER A 107 -21.38 11.41 -0.87
C SER A 107 -20.33 12.54 -0.90
N ASP A 108 -20.17 13.26 0.21
CA ASP A 108 -19.15 14.28 0.43
C ASP A 108 -17.82 13.69 0.94
N GLN A 109 -17.78 12.37 1.20
CA GLN A 109 -16.64 11.68 1.80
C GLN A 109 -16.13 10.50 0.93
N LEU A 110 -16.35 10.57 -0.39
CA LEU A 110 -15.98 9.51 -1.34
C LEU A 110 -14.51 9.12 -1.25
N ALA A 111 -13.61 10.07 -1.05
CA ALA A 111 -12.18 9.79 -0.94
C ALA A 111 -11.84 8.91 0.27
N THR A 112 -12.45 9.17 1.42
CA THR A 112 -12.30 8.33 2.61
C THR A 112 -13.01 6.99 2.41
N ARG A 113 -14.20 7.00 1.80
CA ARG A 113 -14.99 5.78 1.56
C ARG A 113 -14.29 4.80 0.61
N ALA A 114 -13.66 5.30 -0.44
CA ALA A 114 -12.83 4.50 -1.33
C ALA A 114 -11.67 3.83 -0.59
N ARG A 115 -11.00 4.54 0.32
CA ARG A 115 -9.89 3.99 1.13
C ARG A 115 -10.38 2.99 2.18
N SER A 116 -11.56 3.20 2.75
CA SER A 116 -12.23 2.20 3.60
C SER A 116 -12.58 0.94 2.81
N ARG A 117 -13.10 1.07 1.59
CA ARG A 117 -13.36 -0.09 0.71
C ARG A 117 -12.09 -0.81 0.29
N HIS A 118 -11.02 -0.08 0.02
CA HIS A 118 -9.72 -0.68 -0.20
C HIS A 118 -9.24 -1.48 1.03
N LEU A 119 -9.39 -0.93 2.24
CA LEU A 119 -9.10 -1.65 3.48
C LEU A 119 -9.95 -2.92 3.62
N LEU A 120 -11.25 -2.83 3.35
CA LEU A 120 -12.16 -3.98 3.36
C LEU A 120 -11.69 -5.06 2.38
N GLY A 121 -11.33 -4.68 1.15
CA GLY A 121 -10.79 -5.61 0.15
C GLY A 121 -9.52 -6.32 0.63
N GLN A 122 -8.59 -5.60 1.26
CA GLN A 122 -7.39 -6.20 1.85
C GLN A 122 -7.73 -7.17 3.00
N ALA A 123 -8.68 -6.81 3.86
CA ALA A 123 -9.11 -7.68 4.95
C ALA A 123 -9.79 -8.96 4.43
N LEU A 124 -10.61 -8.86 3.39
CA LEU A 124 -11.29 -9.99 2.75
C LEU A 124 -10.32 -10.92 2.01
N ILE A 125 -9.27 -10.39 1.37
CA ILE A 125 -8.17 -11.22 0.82
C ILE A 125 -7.56 -12.10 1.91
N ARG A 126 -7.29 -11.56 3.11
CA ARG A 126 -6.72 -12.35 4.22
C ARG A 126 -7.65 -13.46 4.72
N GLN A 127 -8.96 -13.37 4.43
CA GLN A 127 -9.95 -14.40 4.73
C GLN A 127 -10.20 -15.35 3.55
N ASN A 128 -9.44 -15.23 2.45
CA ASN A 128 -9.68 -15.92 1.18
C ASN A 128 -11.06 -15.63 0.55
N ASP A 129 -11.73 -14.54 0.92
CA ASP A 129 -12.94 -14.06 0.23
C ASP A 129 -12.56 -13.15 -0.93
N PHE A 130 -12.06 -13.77 -2.01
CA PHE A 130 -11.68 -13.05 -3.24
C PHE A 130 -12.87 -12.40 -3.94
N GLY A 131 -14.07 -12.95 -3.80
CA GLY A 131 -15.29 -12.40 -4.41
C GLY A 131 -15.72 -11.09 -3.74
N GLY A 132 -15.81 -11.11 -2.41
CA GLY A 132 -16.07 -9.91 -1.62
C GLY A 132 -14.96 -8.86 -1.78
N ALA A 133 -13.69 -9.29 -1.79
CA ALA A 133 -12.57 -8.37 -2.00
C ALA A 133 -12.63 -7.66 -3.36
N LEU A 134 -12.94 -8.39 -4.44
CA LEU A 134 -13.06 -7.81 -5.77
C LEU A 134 -14.22 -6.80 -5.83
N ALA A 135 -15.36 -7.12 -5.24
CA ALA A 135 -16.49 -6.20 -5.15
C ALA A 135 -16.10 -4.89 -4.45
N ALA A 136 -15.43 -4.99 -3.30
CA ALA A 136 -14.96 -3.83 -2.55
C ALA A 136 -13.97 -2.97 -3.36
N PHE A 137 -13.01 -3.58 -4.07
CA PHE A 137 -12.06 -2.82 -4.90
C PHE A 137 -12.71 -2.16 -6.12
N VAL A 138 -13.67 -2.81 -6.77
CA VAL A 138 -14.40 -2.21 -7.92
C VAL A 138 -15.16 -0.97 -7.45
N GLU A 139 -15.90 -1.07 -6.35
CA GLU A 139 -16.59 0.09 -5.78
C GLU A 139 -15.61 1.19 -5.33
N ALA A 140 -14.43 0.82 -4.83
CA ALA A 140 -13.39 1.80 -4.49
C ALA A 140 -12.86 2.55 -5.72
N LEU A 141 -12.68 1.88 -6.86
CA LEU A 141 -12.22 2.50 -8.11
C LEU A 141 -13.22 3.53 -8.65
N GLU A 142 -14.52 3.24 -8.54
CA GLU A 142 -15.58 4.17 -8.97
C GLU A 142 -15.56 5.47 -8.15
N GLU A 143 -15.20 5.39 -6.87
CA GLU A 143 -15.20 6.53 -5.95
C GLU A 143 -13.90 7.32 -5.89
N VAL A 144 -12.78 6.63 -6.07
CA VAL A 144 -11.45 7.24 -5.97
C VAL A 144 -11.09 8.06 -7.22
N GLY A 145 -11.74 7.78 -8.36
CA GLY A 145 -11.43 8.40 -9.64
C GLY A 145 -9.96 8.22 -10.00
N GLU A 146 -9.28 9.29 -10.40
CA GLU A 146 -7.87 9.27 -10.83
C GLU A 146 -6.88 9.64 -9.71
N ALA A 147 -7.30 9.62 -8.43
CA ALA A 147 -6.40 9.94 -7.31
C ALA A 147 -5.26 8.91 -7.20
N PRO A 148 -4.13 9.23 -6.52
CA PRO A 148 -2.98 8.32 -6.40
C PRO A 148 -3.35 6.92 -5.88
N ALA A 149 -4.28 6.84 -4.93
CA ALA A 149 -4.85 5.58 -4.43
C ALA A 149 -5.44 4.64 -5.50
N HIS A 150 -5.83 5.14 -6.69
CA HIS A 150 -6.30 4.31 -7.80
C HIS A 150 -5.32 3.17 -8.11
N ASN A 151 -4.03 3.47 -8.17
CA ASN A 151 -3.00 2.49 -8.49
C ASN A 151 -2.84 1.42 -7.38
N TRP A 152 -3.01 1.81 -6.12
CA TRP A 152 -2.96 0.89 -4.98
C TRP A 152 -4.16 -0.05 -4.96
N ILE A 153 -5.35 0.44 -5.35
CA ILE A 153 -6.54 -0.41 -5.49
C ILE A 153 -6.35 -1.42 -6.62
N LEU A 154 -5.76 -1.01 -7.75
CA LEU A 154 -5.41 -1.94 -8.83
C LEU A 154 -4.39 -3.00 -8.38
N ASP A 155 -3.40 -2.65 -7.54
CA ASP A 155 -2.51 -3.65 -6.94
C ASP A 155 -3.28 -4.66 -6.08
N GLY A 156 -4.31 -4.22 -5.35
CA GLY A 156 -5.21 -5.10 -4.61
C GLY A 156 -5.91 -6.11 -5.52
N ILE A 157 -6.43 -5.68 -6.67
CA ILE A 157 -7.02 -6.57 -7.68
C ILE A 157 -5.97 -7.54 -8.25
N VAL A 158 -4.74 -7.07 -8.48
CA VAL A 158 -3.62 -7.92 -8.91
C VAL A 158 -3.32 -9.01 -7.88
N GLN A 159 -3.41 -8.72 -6.58
CA GLN A 159 -3.27 -9.74 -5.53
C GLN A 159 -4.40 -10.78 -5.56
N ILE A 160 -5.62 -10.39 -5.92
CA ILE A 160 -6.73 -11.34 -6.14
C ILE A 160 -6.41 -12.26 -7.32
N TYR A 161 -5.93 -11.72 -8.44
CA TYR A 161 -5.51 -12.55 -9.58
C TYR A 161 -4.38 -13.50 -9.22
N LEU A 162 -3.44 -13.06 -8.37
CA LEU A 162 -2.42 -13.96 -7.82
C LEU A 162 -3.08 -15.10 -7.00
N GLY A 163 -3.98 -14.79 -6.08
CA GLY A 163 -4.64 -15.79 -5.25
C GLY A 163 -5.48 -16.81 -6.03
N LEU A 164 -6.10 -16.39 -7.12
CA LEU A 164 -6.94 -17.23 -7.99
C LEU A 164 -6.16 -17.99 -9.07
N GLY A 165 -4.88 -17.71 -9.22
CA GLY A 165 -4.06 -18.26 -10.30
C GLY A 165 -4.37 -17.71 -11.70
N ALA A 166 -5.01 -16.54 -11.78
CA ALA A 166 -5.30 -15.82 -13.02
C ALA A 166 -4.08 -15.01 -13.49
N TRP A 167 -2.93 -15.69 -13.66
CA TRP A 167 -1.62 -15.06 -13.86
C TRP A 167 -1.54 -14.20 -15.13
N THR A 168 -2.22 -14.61 -16.21
CA THR A 168 -2.18 -13.91 -17.50
C THR A 168 -2.91 -12.58 -17.43
N GLU A 169 -4.11 -12.58 -16.84
CA GLU A 169 -4.93 -11.40 -16.59
C GLU A 169 -4.21 -10.46 -15.62
N GLY A 170 -3.71 -11.00 -14.51
CA GLY A 170 -2.95 -10.25 -13.52
C GLY A 170 -1.72 -9.57 -14.12
N ARG A 171 -0.97 -10.28 -14.96
CA ARG A 171 0.22 -9.74 -15.63
C ARG A 171 -0.13 -8.56 -16.54
N ARG A 172 -1.20 -8.68 -17.33
CA ARG A 172 -1.65 -7.59 -18.21
C ARG A 172 -2.03 -6.34 -17.43
N THR A 173 -2.81 -6.51 -16.35
CA THR A 173 -3.22 -5.40 -15.49
C THR A 173 -2.01 -4.75 -14.82
N LEU A 174 -1.09 -5.56 -14.29
CA LEU A 174 0.07 -5.08 -13.56
C LEU A 174 1.07 -4.33 -14.45
N GLN A 175 1.24 -4.74 -15.71
CA GLN A 175 2.07 -4.02 -16.68
C GLN A 175 1.57 -2.59 -16.90
N ALA A 176 0.25 -2.40 -17.09
CA ALA A 176 -0.34 -1.08 -17.24
C ALA A 176 -0.19 -0.22 -15.97
N VAL A 177 -0.32 -0.84 -14.77
CA VAL A 177 -0.10 -0.16 -13.49
C VAL A 177 1.35 0.29 -13.33
N LEU A 178 2.32 -0.58 -13.67
CA LEU A 178 3.75 -0.26 -13.61
C LEU A 178 4.11 0.91 -14.52
N GLU A 179 3.66 0.89 -15.78
CA GLU A 179 3.89 1.99 -16.74
C GLU A 179 3.37 3.33 -16.20
N ARG A 180 2.19 3.33 -15.59
CA ARG A 180 1.61 4.53 -14.98
C ARG A 180 2.40 5.02 -13.77
N LYS A 181 2.82 4.12 -12.88
CA LYS A 181 3.61 4.48 -11.70
C LYS A 181 4.99 5.02 -12.06
N GLU A 182 5.64 4.45 -13.06
CA GLU A 182 6.91 4.96 -13.59
C GLU A 182 6.74 6.37 -14.17
N ALA A 183 5.68 6.63 -14.93
CA ALA A 183 5.39 7.96 -15.47
C ALA A 183 5.12 9.01 -14.38
N LEU A 184 4.62 8.58 -13.22
CA LEU A 184 4.35 9.45 -12.06
C LEU A 184 5.54 9.58 -11.10
N GLY A 185 6.65 8.84 -11.32
CA GLY A 185 7.79 8.83 -10.41
C GLY A 185 7.52 8.12 -9.07
N ASP A 186 6.50 7.26 -8.99
CA ASP A 186 6.14 6.51 -7.78
C ASP A 186 7.09 5.32 -7.57
N ALA A 187 8.30 5.60 -7.08
CA ALA A 187 9.34 4.60 -6.86
C ALA A 187 8.88 3.47 -5.91
N LEU A 188 8.24 3.82 -4.79
CA LEU A 188 7.72 2.84 -3.83
C LEU A 188 6.64 1.95 -4.47
N GLY A 189 5.71 2.55 -5.21
CA GLY A 189 4.68 1.81 -5.92
C GLY A 189 5.26 0.90 -6.99
N VAL A 190 6.29 1.31 -7.73
CA VAL A 190 6.99 0.47 -8.71
C VAL A 190 7.61 -0.75 -8.02
N VAL A 191 8.27 -0.54 -6.89
CA VAL A 191 8.89 -1.60 -6.07
C VAL A 191 7.86 -2.62 -5.58
N ILE A 192 6.68 -2.16 -5.13
CA ILE A 192 5.60 -3.04 -4.69
C ILE A 192 5.07 -3.86 -5.88
N SER A 193 4.77 -3.20 -7.00
CA SER A 193 4.20 -3.86 -8.17
C SER A 193 5.17 -4.82 -8.85
N ILE A 194 6.47 -4.52 -8.90
CA ILE A 194 7.44 -5.42 -9.55
C ILE A 194 7.56 -6.76 -8.83
N GLY A 195 7.40 -6.77 -7.50
CA GLY A 195 7.37 -8.01 -6.72
C GLY A 195 6.23 -8.93 -7.15
N HIS A 196 5.02 -8.37 -7.33
CA HIS A 196 3.88 -9.12 -7.86
C HIS A 196 4.15 -9.62 -9.30
N LEU A 197 4.82 -8.81 -10.14
CA LEU A 197 5.13 -9.20 -11.51
C LEU A 197 6.10 -10.38 -11.53
N ALA A 198 7.15 -10.33 -10.72
CA ALA A 198 8.12 -11.40 -10.62
C ALA A 198 7.49 -12.71 -10.12
N MET A 199 6.54 -12.63 -9.18
CA MET A 199 5.73 -13.78 -8.77
C MET A 199 4.92 -14.33 -9.95
N MET A 200 4.24 -13.47 -10.72
CA MET A 200 3.46 -13.91 -11.90
C MET A 200 4.32 -14.54 -12.98
N GLU A 201 5.46 -13.93 -13.31
CA GLU A 201 6.40 -14.48 -14.30
C GLU A 201 6.91 -15.86 -13.84
N THR A 202 7.22 -16.02 -12.54
CA THR A 202 7.58 -17.32 -11.97
C THR A 202 6.45 -18.35 -12.13
N SER A 203 5.21 -17.99 -11.79
CA SER A 203 4.04 -18.87 -11.96
C SER A 203 3.74 -19.21 -13.43
N LEU A 204 4.18 -18.38 -14.37
CA LEU A 204 4.07 -18.59 -15.81
C LEU A 204 5.26 -19.36 -16.40
N GLY A 205 6.17 -19.89 -15.58
CA GLY A 205 7.37 -20.61 -16.03
C GLY A 205 8.42 -19.70 -16.66
N LYS A 206 8.48 -18.43 -16.23
CA LYS A 206 9.46 -17.43 -16.67
C LYS A 206 10.17 -16.75 -15.49
N PRO A 207 10.65 -17.49 -14.48
CA PRO A 207 11.26 -16.92 -13.28
C PRO A 207 12.46 -16.02 -13.59
N ARG A 208 13.25 -16.33 -14.63
CA ARG A 208 14.39 -15.50 -15.04
C ARG A 208 13.96 -14.11 -15.50
N ALA A 209 12.82 -13.97 -16.19
CA ALA A 209 12.29 -12.67 -16.59
C ALA A 209 11.89 -11.83 -15.37
N GLY A 210 11.26 -12.47 -14.37
CA GLY A 210 10.96 -11.83 -13.08
C GLY A 210 12.22 -11.35 -12.36
N LEU A 211 13.26 -12.19 -12.31
CA LEU A 211 14.53 -11.85 -11.68
C LEU A 211 15.22 -10.65 -12.35
N ILE A 212 15.28 -10.64 -13.69
CA ILE A 212 15.86 -9.51 -14.44
C ILE A 212 15.11 -8.19 -14.13
N ALA A 213 13.78 -8.24 -14.05
CA ALA A 213 12.99 -7.07 -13.76
C ALA A 213 13.21 -6.55 -12.33
N LEU A 214 13.34 -7.46 -11.35
CA LEU A 214 13.68 -7.13 -9.97
C LEU A 214 15.08 -6.52 -9.84
N ASP A 215 16.06 -7.03 -10.58
CA ASP A 215 17.43 -6.48 -10.62
C ASP A 215 17.44 -5.06 -11.18
N GLY A 216 16.72 -4.82 -12.28
CA GLY A 216 16.62 -3.48 -12.86
C GLY A 216 15.97 -2.46 -11.91
N VAL A 217 14.96 -2.87 -11.13
CA VAL A 217 14.36 -2.01 -10.11
C VAL A 217 15.32 -1.78 -8.93
N TRP A 218 16.04 -2.81 -8.50
CA TRP A 218 17.05 -2.67 -7.45
C TRP A 218 18.12 -1.65 -7.83
N GLU A 219 18.73 -1.79 -9.01
CA GLU A 219 19.78 -0.87 -9.49
C GLU A 219 19.31 0.60 -9.59
N ARG A 220 18.02 0.81 -9.89
CA ARG A 220 17.45 2.15 -10.06
C ARG A 220 17.06 2.82 -8.76
N PHE A 221 16.57 2.05 -7.78
CA PHE A 221 15.85 2.62 -6.65
C PHE A 221 16.41 2.24 -5.28
N ALA A 222 17.26 1.20 -5.15
CA ALA A 222 17.63 0.63 -3.85
C ALA A 222 18.16 1.64 -2.83
N ASP A 223 18.95 2.63 -3.27
CA ASP A 223 19.57 3.64 -2.41
C ASP A 223 18.55 4.57 -1.75
N GLY A 224 17.38 4.79 -2.36
CA GLY A 224 16.33 5.68 -1.84
C GLY A 224 15.14 4.96 -1.21
N LEU A 225 15.25 3.65 -0.99
CA LEU A 225 14.18 2.84 -0.38
C LEU A 225 14.39 2.72 1.13
N SER A 226 13.30 2.54 1.87
CA SER A 226 13.38 2.08 3.26
C SER A 226 13.95 0.65 3.35
N ASP A 227 14.50 0.29 4.51
CA ASP A 227 15.04 -1.06 4.75
C ASP A 227 14.02 -2.16 4.47
N LEU A 228 12.75 -1.97 4.88
CA LEU A 228 11.69 -2.95 4.62
C LEU A 228 11.43 -3.14 3.11
N SER A 229 11.47 -2.06 2.34
CA SER A 229 11.29 -2.11 0.88
C SER A 229 12.47 -2.83 0.20
N ARG A 230 13.70 -2.59 0.65
CA ARG A 230 14.88 -3.35 0.19
C ARG A 230 14.78 -4.83 0.54
N LEU A 231 14.44 -5.14 1.80
CA LEU A 231 14.26 -6.51 2.28
C LEU A 231 13.22 -7.25 1.43
N ARG A 232 12.10 -6.59 1.12
CA ARG A 232 11.05 -7.15 0.27
C ARG A 232 11.54 -7.44 -1.14
N LEU A 233 12.29 -6.52 -1.77
CA LEU A 233 12.88 -6.77 -3.09
C LEU A 233 13.85 -7.95 -3.07
N ARG A 234 14.75 -8.02 -2.09
CA ARG A 234 15.68 -9.15 -1.95
C ARG A 234 14.97 -10.48 -1.76
N THR A 235 13.88 -10.48 -1.00
CA THR A 235 13.02 -11.66 -0.84
C THR A 235 12.48 -12.15 -2.19
N TYR A 236 11.96 -11.25 -3.02
CA TYR A 236 11.48 -11.63 -4.35
C TYR A 236 12.61 -12.03 -5.30
N GLN A 237 13.77 -11.40 -5.23
CA GLN A 237 14.93 -11.80 -6.04
C GLN A 237 15.36 -13.24 -5.72
N LEU A 238 15.45 -13.59 -4.43
CA LEU A 238 15.76 -14.95 -4.01
C LEU A 238 14.68 -15.93 -4.48
N TYR A 239 13.39 -15.58 -4.32
CA TYR A 239 12.27 -16.39 -4.80
C TYR A 239 12.36 -16.68 -6.30
N SER A 240 12.57 -15.65 -7.13
CA SER A 240 12.70 -15.83 -8.59
C SER A 240 13.99 -16.55 -8.98
N ALA A 241 15.09 -16.38 -8.25
CA ALA A 241 16.33 -17.14 -8.47
C ALA A 241 16.15 -18.64 -8.18
N LEU A 242 15.41 -18.99 -7.11
CA LEU A 242 15.05 -20.38 -6.81
C LEU A 242 14.17 -20.99 -7.91
N GLY A 243 13.18 -20.24 -8.40
CA GLY A 243 12.36 -20.66 -9.54
C GLY A 243 13.21 -20.92 -10.78
N ALA A 244 14.10 -19.99 -11.14
CA ALA A 244 14.98 -20.12 -12.30
C ALA A 244 15.98 -21.27 -12.17
N HIS A 245 16.42 -21.59 -10.96
CA HIS A 245 17.27 -22.74 -10.73
C HIS A 245 16.54 -24.06 -10.99
N GLY A 246 15.27 -24.16 -10.58
CA GLY A 246 14.42 -25.30 -10.88
C GLY A 246 14.27 -25.56 -12.39
N ASP A 247 14.31 -24.50 -13.19
CA ASP A 247 14.23 -24.56 -14.66
C ASP A 247 15.61 -24.75 -15.34
N GLY A 248 16.72 -24.74 -14.58
CA GLY A 248 18.10 -24.86 -15.10
C GLY A 248 18.73 -23.55 -15.58
N ASP A 249 18.06 -22.41 -15.37
CA ASP A 249 18.43 -21.07 -15.85
C ASP A 249 19.16 -20.22 -14.78
N CYS A 250 19.51 -20.83 -13.64
CA CYS A 250 20.22 -20.17 -12.54
C CYS A 250 21.19 -21.14 -11.88
N GLN A 251 22.41 -20.68 -11.61
CA GLN A 251 23.45 -21.50 -10.97
C GLN A 251 23.30 -21.46 -9.43
N PRO A 252 23.69 -22.52 -8.70
CA PRO A 252 23.64 -22.54 -7.24
C PRO A 252 24.35 -21.35 -6.59
N GLU A 253 25.48 -20.90 -7.14
CA GLU A 253 26.25 -19.77 -6.59
C GLU A 253 25.48 -18.44 -6.68
N GLU A 254 24.59 -18.30 -7.66
CA GLU A 254 23.70 -17.13 -7.75
C GLU A 254 22.66 -17.14 -6.63
N ILE A 255 22.12 -18.32 -6.27
CA ILE A 255 21.21 -18.47 -5.12
C ILE A 255 21.94 -18.11 -3.82
N ASP A 256 23.13 -18.67 -3.61
CA ASP A 256 23.92 -18.44 -2.39
C ASP A 256 24.22 -16.94 -2.20
N ARG A 257 24.62 -16.25 -3.28
CA ARG A 257 24.83 -14.80 -3.25
C ARG A 257 23.56 -14.04 -2.90
N ARG A 258 22.40 -14.41 -3.46
CA ARG A 258 21.12 -13.74 -3.18
C ARG A 258 20.65 -13.99 -1.75
N ALA A 259 20.89 -15.18 -1.21
CA ALA A 259 20.62 -15.49 0.19
C ALA A 259 21.49 -14.62 1.11
N ALA A 260 22.78 -14.48 0.82
CA ALA A 260 23.67 -13.59 1.57
C ALA A 260 23.25 -12.10 1.47
N ASP A 261 22.83 -11.65 0.27
CA ASP A 261 22.29 -10.29 0.10
C ASP A 261 21.02 -10.07 0.94
N LEU A 262 20.14 -11.06 1.01
CA LEU A 262 18.92 -11.01 1.84
C LEU A 262 19.26 -10.97 3.33
N ASP A 263 20.21 -11.78 3.79
CA ASP A 263 20.67 -11.78 5.18
C ASP A 263 21.23 -10.41 5.59
N CYS A 264 21.98 -9.75 4.70
CA CYS A 264 22.48 -8.39 4.92
C CYS A 264 21.34 -7.36 5.14
N GLU A 265 20.27 -7.42 4.34
CA GLU A 265 19.11 -6.53 4.54
C GLU A 265 18.29 -6.91 5.79
N LEU A 266 18.21 -8.20 6.14
CA LEU A 266 17.56 -8.65 7.37
C LEU A 266 18.25 -8.06 8.61
N ASP A 267 19.58 -8.07 8.63
CA ASP A 267 20.34 -7.51 9.75
C ASP A 267 20.12 -5.99 9.89
N ARG A 268 20.01 -5.25 8.77
CA ARG A 268 19.68 -3.82 8.80
C ARG A 268 18.30 -3.52 9.38
N THR A 269 17.31 -4.37 9.14
CA THR A 269 15.94 -4.17 9.68
C THR A 269 15.79 -4.46 11.17
N ARG A 270 16.81 -5.04 11.82
CA ARG A 270 16.79 -5.40 13.25
C ARG A 270 17.34 -4.29 14.16
N ASP A 271 18.08 -3.35 13.60
CA ASP A 271 18.69 -2.21 14.29
C ASP A 271 17.76 -1.00 14.32
#